data_AF-A0A397DWF1-F1
#
_entry.id   AF-A0A397DWF1-F1
#
_cell.length_a   1.000
_cell.length_b   1.000
_cell.length_c   1.000
_cell.angle_alpha   90.00
_cell.angle_beta   90.00
_cell.angle_gamma   90.00
#
_symmetry.space_group_name_H-M   'P 1'
#
loop_
_entity.id
_entity.type
_entity.pdbx_description
1 polymer ?
#
loop_
_entity_poly.entity_id
_entity_poly.type
_entity_poly.pdbx_seq_one_letter_code
_entity_poly.pdbx_strand_id
1 'polypeptide(L)'
;MQLLLASIGLFAVASAARLVETDKCTAILVGAKASKSGSPMTTQTNDCSSCDFRIAKVPQKTHAAGSQRDVVLVSQVYPRYGNLLNIKRFTMLTISALVGTGRGAPEYLKENQQNNFFNWTETKGIGQIPQVATTYGYIEGVYPLINEHQLAIGEST
;
A
#
# COMPACT_ATOMS: atom_id res chain seq x y z
N MET A 1 -20.73 -11.57 43.98
CA MET A 1 -19.46 -10.95 43.52
C MET A 1 -18.66 -11.85 42.56
N GLN A 2 -18.56 -13.16 42.80
CA GLN A 2 -17.81 -14.10 41.93
C GLN A 2 -18.42 -14.30 40.53
N LEU A 3 -19.75 -14.25 40.39
CA LEU A 3 -20.45 -14.35 39.09
C LEU A 3 -20.25 -13.13 38.17
N LEU A 4 -19.93 -11.95 38.72
CA LEU A 4 -19.66 -10.74 37.94
C LEU A 4 -18.25 -10.72 37.34
N LEU A 5 -17.29 -11.38 38.01
CA LEU A 5 -15.89 -11.44 37.56
C LEU A 5 -15.72 -12.41 36.37
N ALA A 6 -16.51 -13.50 36.34
CA ALA A 6 -16.48 -14.47 35.25
C ALA A 6 -17.03 -13.89 33.94
N SER A 7 -18.06 -13.03 33.99
CA SER A 7 -18.64 -12.39 32.82
C SER A 7 -17.76 -11.27 32.23
N ILE A 8 -17.04 -10.52 33.09
CA ILE A 8 -16.05 -9.52 32.63
C ILE A 8 -14.85 -10.21 31.96
N GLY A 9 -14.40 -11.36 32.48
CA GLY A 9 -13.34 -12.16 31.86
C GLY A 9 -13.69 -12.66 30.47
N LEU A 10 -14.94 -13.11 30.25
CA LEU A 10 -15.38 -13.62 28.94
C LEU A 10 -15.51 -12.52 27.88
N PHE A 11 -15.93 -11.31 28.27
CA PHE A 11 -15.97 -10.14 27.38
C PHE A 11 -14.57 -9.65 26.98
N ALA A 12 -13.59 -9.76 27.87
CA ALA A 12 -12.21 -9.37 27.59
C ALA A 12 -11.48 -10.34 26.63
N VAL A 13 -11.86 -11.62 26.62
CA VAL A 13 -11.26 -12.60 25.69
C VAL A 13 -11.86 -12.47 24.28
N ALA A 14 -13.17 -12.17 24.16
CA ALA A 14 -13.82 -11.99 22.86
C ALA A 14 -13.30 -10.75 22.09
N SER A 15 -12.85 -9.72 22.81
CA SER A 15 -12.29 -8.49 22.21
C SER A 15 -10.83 -8.64 21.76
N ALA A 16 -10.17 -9.77 22.06
CA ALA A 16 -8.82 -10.09 21.61
C ALA A 16 -8.78 -10.98 20.35
N ALA A 17 -9.95 -11.37 19.81
CA ALA A 17 -10.01 -12.03 18.52
C ALA A 17 -9.52 -11.05 17.44
N ARG A 18 -8.24 -11.19 17.06
CA ARG A 18 -7.70 -10.51 15.87
C ARG A 18 -8.55 -10.98 14.69
N LEU A 19 -9.16 -10.03 13.97
CA LEU A 19 -9.61 -10.28 12.60
C LEU A 19 -8.35 -10.62 11.81
N VAL A 20 -8.07 -11.91 11.68
CA VAL A 20 -7.11 -12.41 10.70
C VAL A 20 -7.88 -12.39 9.38
N GLU A 21 -7.80 -11.28 8.66
CA GLU A 21 -8.23 -11.22 7.27
C GLU A 21 -7.26 -12.15 6.52
N THR A 22 -7.74 -13.34 6.16
CA THR A 22 -7.01 -14.18 5.21
C THR A 22 -7.26 -13.55 3.84
N ASP A 23 -6.42 -12.60 3.43
CA ASP A 23 -6.48 -12.05 2.07
C ASP A 23 -6.41 -13.23 1.07
N LYS A 24 -7.34 -13.27 0.11
CA LYS A 24 -7.48 -14.36 -0.89
C LYS A 24 -7.48 -13.79 -2.30
N CYS A 25 -6.52 -12.91 -2.58
CA CYS A 25 -6.30 -12.40 -3.92
C CYS A 25 -6.30 -13.55 -4.93
N THR A 26 -6.91 -13.30 -6.10
CA THR A 26 -6.94 -14.26 -7.20
C THR A 26 -6.35 -13.60 -8.43
N ALA A 27 -5.28 -14.17 -8.98
CA ALA A 27 -4.72 -13.76 -10.27
C ALA A 27 -5.29 -14.61 -11.42
N ILE A 28 -5.60 -13.96 -12.55
CA ILE A 28 -5.97 -14.62 -13.80
C ILE A 28 -5.06 -14.13 -14.91
N LEU A 29 -4.45 -15.09 -15.62
CA LEU A 29 -3.57 -14.83 -16.75
C LEU A 29 -4.21 -15.38 -18.03
N VAL A 30 -4.24 -14.57 -19.08
CA VAL A 30 -4.72 -14.98 -20.39
C VAL A 30 -3.65 -14.65 -21.43
N GLY A 31 -3.08 -15.69 -22.05
CA GLY A 31 -2.13 -15.52 -23.13
C GLY A 31 -2.78 -14.97 -24.40
N ALA A 32 -2.01 -14.26 -25.22
CA ALA A 32 -2.47 -13.67 -26.49
C ALA A 32 -3.22 -14.67 -27.40
N LYS A 33 -2.74 -15.92 -27.51
CA LYS A 33 -3.38 -16.97 -28.31
C LYS A 33 -4.66 -17.54 -27.70
N ALA A 34 -4.85 -17.34 -26.39
CA ALA A 34 -6.04 -17.78 -25.67
C ALA A 34 -7.12 -16.69 -25.60
N SER A 35 -6.75 -15.42 -25.81
CA SER A 35 -7.71 -14.30 -25.80
C SER A 35 -8.42 -14.14 -27.14
N LYS A 36 -9.66 -13.64 -27.11
CA LYS A 36 -10.43 -13.38 -28.33
C LYS A 36 -9.86 -12.25 -29.17
N SER A 37 -9.23 -11.26 -28.53
CA SER A 37 -8.67 -10.07 -29.17
C SER A 37 -7.24 -10.25 -29.68
N GLY A 38 -6.55 -11.32 -29.29
CA GLY A 38 -5.11 -11.48 -29.55
C GLY A 38 -4.22 -10.74 -28.55
N SER A 39 -4.78 -9.98 -27.60
CA SER A 39 -4.01 -9.27 -26.56
C SER A 39 -3.78 -10.16 -25.34
N PRO A 40 -2.56 -10.19 -24.74
CA PRO A 40 -2.34 -10.83 -23.46
C PRO A 40 -2.99 -10.00 -22.34
N MET A 41 -3.43 -10.65 -21.27
CA MET A 41 -4.01 -10.01 -20.10
C MET A 41 -3.43 -10.63 -18.82
N THR A 42 -3.13 -9.77 -17.87
CA THR A 42 -2.89 -10.14 -16.47
C THR A 42 -3.89 -9.37 -15.61
N THR A 43 -4.59 -10.07 -14.74
CA THR A 43 -5.56 -9.46 -13.82
C THR A 43 -5.37 -10.05 -12.44
N GLN A 44 -5.79 -9.29 -11.43
CA GLN A 44 -5.85 -9.75 -10.04
C GLN A 44 -7.05 -9.16 -9.34
N THR A 45 -7.62 -9.89 -8.39
CA THR A 45 -8.41 -9.26 -7.32
C THR A 45 -7.45 -8.76 -6.24
N ASN A 46 -7.78 -7.62 -5.63
CA ASN A 46 -7.09 -7.12 -4.45
C ASN A 46 -8.09 -7.18 -3.29
N ASP A 47 -8.14 -8.36 -2.67
CA ASP A 47 -9.09 -8.69 -1.62
C ASP A 47 -8.64 -8.02 -0.32
N CYS A 48 -9.18 -6.84 -0.04
CA CYS A 48 -8.78 -6.04 1.11
C CYS A 48 -9.89 -5.08 1.51
N SER A 49 -10.35 -5.17 2.75
CA SER A 49 -11.49 -4.40 3.27
C SER A 49 -11.19 -2.91 3.49
N SER A 50 -9.92 -2.53 3.61
CA SER A 50 -9.48 -1.19 4.02
C SER A 50 -8.39 -0.57 3.13
N CYS A 51 -8.14 -1.17 1.96
CA CYS A 51 -7.12 -0.68 1.05
C CYS A 51 -7.50 0.67 0.43
N ASP A 52 -6.50 1.46 0.08
CA ASP A 52 -6.69 2.65 -0.76
C ASP A 52 -6.84 2.21 -2.21
N PHE A 53 -7.97 2.52 -2.83
CA PHE A 53 -8.29 2.12 -4.21
C PHE A 53 -8.03 3.21 -5.24
N ARG A 54 -7.43 4.34 -4.84
CA ARG A 54 -7.10 5.41 -5.79
C ARG A 54 -6.15 4.89 -6.89
N ILE A 55 -6.10 5.56 -8.01
CA ILE A 55 -5.08 5.31 -9.03
C ILE A 55 -4.05 6.42 -8.94
N ALA A 56 -2.78 6.07 -8.94
CA ALA A 56 -1.68 7.02 -8.95
C ALA A 56 -0.82 6.83 -10.19
N LYS A 57 -0.31 7.95 -10.74
CA LYS A 57 0.67 7.93 -11.83
C LYS A 57 2.03 8.34 -11.30
N VAL A 58 2.94 7.39 -11.24
CA VAL A 58 4.35 7.65 -10.92
C VAL A 58 5.07 8.08 -12.19
N PRO A 59 5.68 9.27 -12.23
CA PRO A 59 6.40 9.73 -13.42
C PRO A 59 7.74 9.02 -13.60
N GLN A 60 8.24 8.98 -14.84
CA GLN A 60 9.63 8.64 -15.11
C GLN A 60 10.54 9.65 -14.39
N LYS A 61 11.65 9.16 -13.84
CA LYS A 61 12.64 10.01 -13.15
C LYS A 61 14.05 9.69 -13.61
N THR A 62 14.88 10.71 -13.66
CA THR A 62 16.33 10.61 -13.82
C THR A 62 16.99 10.95 -12.50
N HIS A 63 18.04 10.21 -12.15
CA HIS A 63 18.73 10.34 -10.88
C HIS A 63 20.22 10.60 -11.10
N ALA A 64 20.81 11.46 -10.25
CA ALA A 64 22.24 11.74 -10.28
C ALA A 64 23.05 10.48 -9.93
N ALA A 65 24.27 10.38 -10.46
CA ALA A 65 25.17 9.28 -10.14
C ALA A 65 25.48 9.24 -8.63
N GLY A 66 25.44 8.04 -8.03
CA GLY A 66 25.66 7.85 -6.60
C GLY A 66 24.51 8.31 -5.70
N SER A 67 23.36 8.69 -6.27
CA SER A 67 22.18 8.98 -5.45
C SER A 67 21.61 7.73 -4.81
N GLN A 68 20.94 7.92 -3.67
CA GLN A 68 20.31 6.86 -2.90
C GLN A 68 18.78 7.04 -2.92
N ARG A 69 18.07 5.93 -2.74
CA ARG A 69 16.62 5.87 -2.58
C ARG A 69 16.28 5.25 -1.23
N ASP A 70 15.40 5.94 -0.51
CA ASP A 70 14.74 5.41 0.68
C ASP A 70 13.97 4.13 0.38
N VAL A 71 14.23 3.10 1.18
CA VAL A 71 13.35 1.95 1.31
C VAL A 71 12.32 2.29 2.36
N VAL A 72 11.04 2.23 2.01
CA VAL A 72 9.94 2.55 2.91
C VAL A 72 9.10 1.30 3.16
N LEU A 73 8.50 1.19 4.35
CA LEU A 73 7.53 0.12 4.60
C LEU A 73 6.27 0.39 3.79
N VAL A 74 5.88 -0.55 2.94
CA VAL A 74 4.66 -0.40 2.14
C VAL A 74 3.44 -0.46 3.07
N SER A 75 2.45 0.39 2.78
CA SER A 75 1.12 0.36 3.37
C SER A 75 0.11 0.18 2.25
N GLN A 76 -0.88 -0.68 2.46
CA GLN A 76 -1.97 -0.89 1.49
C GLN A 76 -3.20 -0.03 1.84
N VAL A 77 -3.32 0.40 3.11
CA VAL A 77 -4.41 1.28 3.58
C VAL A 77 -4.17 2.73 3.15
N TYR A 78 -5.22 3.55 3.17
CA TYR A 78 -5.11 4.97 2.86
C TYR A 78 -4.27 5.71 3.91
N PRO A 79 -3.18 6.40 3.51
CA PRO A 79 -2.58 6.53 2.18
C PRO A 79 -1.56 5.41 1.91
N ARG A 80 -1.45 4.96 0.65
CA ARG A 80 -0.51 3.92 0.21
C ARG A 80 0.95 4.38 0.11
N TYR A 81 1.48 4.95 1.18
CA TYR A 81 2.87 5.40 1.18
C TYR A 81 3.44 5.42 2.58
N GLY A 82 3.82 4.26 3.14
CA GLY A 82 4.39 4.21 4.48
C GLY A 82 3.41 3.79 5.56
N ASN A 83 3.86 2.94 6.49
CA ASN A 83 3.19 2.74 7.78
C ASN A 83 4.19 2.97 8.92
N LEU A 84 3.86 3.83 9.89
CA LEU A 84 4.44 3.77 11.22
C LEU A 84 3.55 2.87 12.08
N LEU A 85 3.76 1.56 12.00
CA LEU A 85 3.24 0.63 13.00
C LEU A 85 4.00 0.88 14.31
N ASN A 86 3.56 1.87 15.09
CA ASN A 86 4.03 1.99 16.47
C ASN A 86 3.20 1.03 17.34
N ILE A 87 3.59 -0.25 17.34
CA ILE A 87 2.95 -1.34 18.11
C ILE A 87 3.20 -1.19 19.63
N LYS A 88 3.53 0.00 20.14
CA LYS A 88 3.73 0.21 21.58
C LYS A 88 2.49 0.69 22.34
N ARG A 89 1.42 1.12 21.68
CA ARG A 89 0.18 1.47 22.38
C ARG A 89 -1.04 1.11 21.54
N PHE A 90 -1.91 0.33 22.14
CA PHE A 90 -3.27 -0.03 21.70
C PHE A 90 -4.20 1.21 21.71
N THR A 91 -3.71 2.36 21.24
CA THR A 91 -4.47 3.60 21.09
C THR A 91 -4.68 3.81 19.60
N MET A 92 -5.87 3.43 19.16
CA MET A 92 -6.49 3.73 17.87
C MET A 92 -6.63 5.25 17.69
N LEU A 93 -5.54 6.04 17.65
CA LEU A 93 -5.67 7.49 17.56
C LEU A 93 -4.49 8.28 17.00
N THR A 94 -3.48 7.63 16.40
CA THR A 94 -2.53 8.32 15.51
C THR A 94 -2.10 7.37 14.42
N ILE A 95 -2.94 7.22 13.39
CA ILE A 95 -2.47 6.71 12.11
C ILE A 95 -1.61 7.85 11.54
N SER A 96 -0.30 7.78 11.76
CA SER A 96 0.65 8.56 10.97
C SER A 96 0.59 8.02 9.57
N ALA A 97 -0.38 8.55 8.84
CA ALA A 97 -0.60 8.31 7.45
C ALA A 97 0.55 8.96 6.68
N LEU A 98 1.43 8.10 6.18
CA LEU A 98 2.69 8.52 5.64
C LEU A 98 2.50 9.01 4.19
N VAL A 99 3.10 10.14 3.88
CA VAL A 99 3.04 10.83 2.59
C VAL A 99 4.47 11.14 2.16
N GLY A 100 4.66 11.51 0.90
CA GLY A 100 5.95 12.04 0.51
C GLY A 100 6.16 12.24 -0.97
N THR A 101 7.24 12.97 -1.26
CA THR A 101 7.61 13.42 -2.60
C THR A 101 8.47 12.40 -3.35
N GLY A 102 8.97 11.36 -2.66
CA GLY A 102 9.93 10.39 -3.20
C GLY A 102 9.45 9.70 -4.47
N ARG A 103 8.15 9.38 -4.56
CA ARG A 103 7.53 8.82 -5.80
C ARG A 103 7.22 9.87 -6.85
N GLY A 104 6.99 11.13 -6.46
CA GLY A 104 6.64 12.21 -7.40
C GLY A 104 5.24 12.09 -8.00
N ALA A 105 4.40 11.21 -7.45
CA ALA A 105 2.99 11.10 -7.83
C ALA A 105 2.16 12.05 -6.93
N PRO A 106 1.35 12.96 -7.51
CA PRO A 106 0.54 13.92 -6.77
C PRO A 106 -0.34 13.31 -5.69
N GLU A 107 -0.78 12.06 -5.88
CA GLU A 107 -1.67 11.31 -4.99
C GLU A 107 -1.04 10.95 -3.64
N TYR A 108 0.29 11.10 -3.51
CA TYR A 108 1.06 10.89 -2.28
C TYR A 108 1.58 12.19 -1.65
N LEU A 109 1.36 13.35 -2.29
CA LEU A 109 1.78 14.64 -1.74
C LEU A 109 0.88 15.05 -0.58
N LYS A 110 1.46 15.64 0.47
CA LYS A 110 0.74 16.02 1.69
C LYS A 110 -0.39 17.02 1.41
N GLU A 111 -0.10 18.01 0.57
CA GLU A 111 -1.03 19.05 0.15
C GLU A 111 -2.27 18.50 -0.57
N ASN A 112 -2.14 17.34 -1.22
CA ASN A 112 -3.22 16.70 -1.97
C ASN A 112 -3.97 15.64 -1.16
N GLN A 113 -3.68 15.49 0.13
CA GLN A 113 -4.41 14.58 1.00
C GLN A 113 -5.61 15.23 1.67
N GLN A 114 -6.43 14.39 2.29
CA GLN A 114 -7.55 14.77 3.12
C GLN A 114 -7.10 15.39 4.46
N ASN A 115 -6.56 16.61 4.39
CA ASN A 115 -6.00 17.37 5.52
C ASN A 115 -7.01 17.68 6.64
N ASN A 116 -8.30 17.57 6.37
CA ASN A 116 -9.36 17.83 7.36
C ASN A 116 -9.64 16.64 8.28
N PHE A 117 -9.21 15.44 7.90
CA PHE A 117 -9.53 14.20 8.63
C PHE A 117 -8.31 13.56 9.29
N PHE A 118 -7.11 13.84 8.79
CA PHE A 118 -5.88 13.21 9.27
C PHE A 118 -4.74 14.21 9.40
N ASN A 119 -3.83 13.95 10.35
CA ASN A 119 -2.58 14.68 10.48
C ASN A 119 -1.45 13.92 9.77
N TRP A 120 -1.10 14.36 8.55
CA TRP A 120 -0.14 13.68 7.69
C TRP A 120 1.30 13.95 8.11
N THR A 121 2.10 12.89 8.14
CA THR A 121 3.54 12.94 8.47
C THR A 121 4.36 12.40 7.31
N GLU A 122 5.55 12.96 7.08
CA GLU A 122 6.43 12.48 6.01
C GLU A 122 6.89 11.05 6.29
N THR A 123 6.91 10.23 5.25
CA THR A 123 7.36 8.84 5.34
C THR A 123 8.84 8.77 5.68
N LYS A 124 9.18 8.08 6.76
CA LYS A 124 10.59 7.80 7.09
C LYS A 124 11.05 6.52 6.41
N GLY A 125 12.16 6.60 5.66
CA GLY A 125 12.86 5.42 5.16
C GLY A 125 13.35 4.51 6.30
N ILE A 126 13.19 3.20 6.13
CA ILE A 126 13.76 2.15 7.00
C ILE A 126 15.17 1.74 6.57
N GLY A 127 15.62 2.21 5.41
CA GLY A 127 16.92 1.93 4.83
C GLY A 127 17.14 2.71 3.54
N GLN A 128 18.28 2.50 2.91
CA GLN A 128 18.67 3.16 1.66
C GLN A 128 19.26 2.14 0.70
N ILE A 129 18.92 2.26 -0.58
CA ILE A 129 19.54 1.50 -1.68
C ILE A 129 20.06 2.46 -2.75
N PRO A 130 21.13 2.11 -3.49
CA PRO A 130 21.57 2.92 -4.62
C PRO A 130 20.46 3.11 -5.67
N GLN A 131 20.33 4.32 -6.22
CA GLN A 131 19.43 4.58 -7.34
C GLN A 131 20.04 4.13 -8.66
N VAL A 132 19.17 3.66 -9.56
CA VAL A 132 19.49 3.54 -10.98
C VAL A 132 19.41 4.91 -11.65
N ALA A 133 20.13 5.10 -12.76
CA ALA A 133 20.17 6.39 -13.46
C ALA A 133 18.78 6.84 -13.95
N THR A 134 17.90 5.91 -14.31
CA THR A 134 16.55 6.19 -14.80
C THR A 134 15.57 5.15 -14.30
N THR A 135 14.41 5.59 -13.81
CA THR A 135 13.26 4.74 -13.49
C THR A 135 12.10 5.08 -14.41
N TYR A 136 11.40 4.06 -14.91
CA TYR A 136 10.24 4.24 -15.78
C TYR A 136 9.01 4.76 -15.04
N GLY A 137 8.18 5.51 -15.75
CA GLY A 137 6.85 5.91 -15.32
C GLY A 137 5.85 4.75 -15.41
N TYR A 138 4.91 4.71 -14.47
CA TYR A 138 3.90 3.67 -14.40
C TYR A 138 2.62 4.13 -13.70
N ILE A 139 1.54 3.42 -13.95
CA ILE A 139 0.26 3.56 -13.28
C ILE A 139 0.17 2.48 -12.20
N GLU A 140 -0.29 2.85 -11.01
CA GLU A 140 -0.48 1.93 -9.91
C GLU A 140 -1.81 2.11 -9.19
N GLY A 141 -2.30 1.01 -8.63
CA GLY A 141 -3.30 0.99 -7.57
C GLY A 141 -2.62 0.66 -6.25
N VAL A 142 -3.13 -0.35 -5.53
CA VAL A 142 -2.42 -0.95 -4.38
C VAL A 142 -1.09 -1.55 -4.83
N TYR A 143 -1.10 -2.11 -6.04
CA TYR A 143 0.06 -2.67 -6.71
C TYR A 143 0.29 -1.96 -8.06
N PRO A 144 1.52 -2.00 -8.60
CA PRO A 144 1.80 -1.52 -9.96
C PRO A 144 0.93 -2.25 -11.00
N LEU A 145 0.34 -1.51 -11.93
CA LEU A 145 -0.56 -2.06 -12.95
C LEU A 145 0.14 -2.20 -14.29
N ILE A 146 0.67 -1.09 -14.83
CA ILE A 146 1.32 -1.06 -16.14
C ILE A 146 2.29 0.13 -16.23
N ASN A 147 3.43 -0.07 -16.89
CA ASN A 147 4.41 0.99 -17.15
C ASN A 147 4.28 1.60 -18.56
N GLU A 148 5.05 2.65 -18.82
CA GLU A 148 5.08 3.34 -20.13
C GLU A 148 5.63 2.49 -21.29
N HIS A 149 6.20 1.33 -20.99
CA HIS A 149 6.66 0.33 -21.97
C HIS A 149 5.65 -0.79 -22.20
N GLN A 150 4.40 -0.60 -21.79
CA GLN A 150 3.31 -1.58 -21.91
C GLN A 150 3.59 -2.91 -21.19
N LEU A 151 4.48 -2.90 -20.20
CA LEU A 151 4.68 -4.04 -19.31
C LEU A 151 3.69 -3.95 -18.15
N ALA A 152 2.81 -4.93 -18.06
CA ALA A 152 1.82 -5.06 -17.00
C ALA A 152 2.18 -6.17 -16.01
N ILE A 153 1.75 -6.02 -14.76
CA ILE A 153 1.96 -6.99 -13.67
C ILE A 153 0.60 -7.33 -13.06
N GLY A 154 0.42 -8.60 -12.70
CA GLY A 154 -0.63 -9.06 -11.78
C GLY A 154 0.02 -9.87 -10.66
N GLU A 155 -0.44 -9.65 -9.45
CA GLU A 155 0.10 -10.17 -8.21
C GLU A 155 -1.02 -10.89 -7.42
N SER A 156 -0.63 -11.86 -6.59
CA SER A 156 -1.54 -12.60 -5.70
C SER A 156 -0.71 -13.15 -4.53
N THR A 157 -1.06 -12.78 -3.30
CA THR A 157 -0.43 -13.24 -2.04
C THR A 157 -1.21 -14.36 -1.36
#